data_AF-A0A0C3IKV6-F1
#
_entry.id   AF-A0A0C3IKV6-F1
#
_cell.length_a   1.000
_cell.length_b   1.000
_cell.length_c   1.000
_cell.angle_alpha   90.00
_cell.angle_beta   90.00
_cell.angle_gamma   90.00
#
_symmetry.space_group_name_H-M   'P 1'
#
loop_
_entity.id
_entity.type
_entity.pdbx_description
1 polymer ?
#
loop_
_entity_poly.entity_id
_entity_poly.type
_entity_poly.pdbx_seq_one_letter_code
_entity_poly.pdbx_strand_id
1 'polypeptide(L)'
;FRILVVGRANAGKTTILQRVCNMVDQPEIFNGKGEKVCMRCSVKPFQHGYHDIEDELVFQSNPCFVFHDSCGFEAANAVQFDKMKKFVMDHAKALKLDERIHAIWFCIPWTDNERMVTASEMKFFDECDTGHVPVIVLLTKTDALELEALEELEGQGSSVDDA
;
A
#
# COMPACT_ATOMS: atom_id res chain seq x y z
N PHE A 1 5.05 -5.76 -15.21
CA PHE A 1 5.17 -6.39 -13.88
C PHE A 1 4.15 -5.72 -12.96
N ARG A 2 3.26 -6.49 -12.32
CA ARG A 2 2.12 -5.98 -11.55
C ARG A 2 2.33 -6.20 -10.06
N ILE A 3 2.13 -5.15 -9.27
CA ILE A 3 2.30 -5.20 -7.82
C ILE A 3 1.01 -4.74 -7.17
N LEU A 4 0.46 -5.57 -6.29
CA LEU A 4 -0.63 -5.16 -5.41
C LEU A 4 -0.04 -4.60 -4.12
N VAL A 5 -0.38 -3.36 -3.77
CA VAL A 5 0.00 -2.75 -2.49
C VAL A 5 -1.17 -2.86 -1.51
N VAL A 6 -0.95 -3.62 -0.45
CA VAL A 6 -1.93 -4.02 0.56
C VAL A 6 -1.54 -3.41 1.89
N GLY A 7 -2.54 -3.11 2.72
CA GLY A 7 -2.36 -2.62 4.07
C GLY A 7 -3.55 -1.76 4.47
N ARG A 8 -3.73 -1.54 5.76
CA ARG A 8 -4.84 -0.73 6.30
C ARG A 8 -4.82 0.71 5.81
N ALA A 9 -5.91 1.43 6.07
CA ALA A 9 -5.96 2.87 5.86
C ALA A 9 -4.76 3.53 6.57
N ASN A 10 -4.16 4.53 5.92
CA ASN A 10 -2.99 5.24 6.45
C ASN A 10 -1.74 4.36 6.75
N ALA A 11 -1.61 3.15 6.17
CA ALA A 11 -0.42 2.31 6.30
C ALA A 11 0.82 2.79 5.50
N GLY A 12 0.76 3.98 4.87
CA GLY A 12 1.89 4.51 4.08
C GLY A 12 2.04 3.94 2.66
N LYS A 13 1.08 3.13 2.17
CA LYS A 13 1.06 2.51 0.83
C LYS A 13 1.42 3.49 -0.29
N THR A 14 0.63 4.56 -0.38
CA THR A 14 0.77 5.62 -1.37
C THR A 14 2.11 6.34 -1.30
N THR A 15 2.59 6.63 -0.09
CA THR A 15 3.88 7.30 0.12
C THR A 15 5.03 6.42 -0.34
N ILE A 16 4.95 5.11 -0.10
CA ILE A 16 5.94 4.16 -0.60
C ILE A 16 5.92 4.09 -2.12
N LEU A 17 4.74 4.03 -2.74
CA LEU A 17 4.62 4.03 -4.21
C LEU A 17 5.31 5.24 -4.84
N GLN A 18 5.09 6.43 -4.28
CA GLN A 18 5.75 7.66 -4.74
C GLN A 18 7.27 7.61 -4.56
N ARG A 19 7.75 7.15 -3.39
CA ARG A 19 9.19 7.11 -3.07
C ARG A 19 9.95 6.06 -3.86
N VAL A 20 9.45 4.82 -3.93
CA VAL A 20 10.15 3.70 -4.59
C VAL A 20 10.28 3.93 -6.09
N CYS A 21 9.30 4.58 -6.69
CA CYS A 21 9.34 4.86 -8.13
C CYS A 21 10.26 6.04 -8.48
N ASN A 22 10.79 6.79 -7.50
CA ASN A 22 11.62 7.99 -7.69
C ASN A 22 10.98 9.01 -8.66
N MET A 23 9.65 9.09 -8.64
CA MET A 23 8.86 9.78 -9.65
C MET A 23 8.63 11.23 -9.26
N VAL A 24 9.04 12.14 -10.14
CA VAL A 24 8.58 13.54 -10.10
C VAL A 24 7.15 13.64 -10.64
N ASP A 25 6.74 12.68 -11.49
CA ASP A 25 5.42 12.57 -12.09
C ASP A 25 4.40 11.85 -11.20
N GLN A 26 3.15 12.31 -11.27
CA GLN A 26 2.00 11.61 -10.69
C GLN A 26 1.65 10.41 -11.58
N PRO A 27 1.20 9.27 -11.01
CA PRO A 27 0.79 8.14 -11.83
C PRO A 27 -0.44 8.51 -12.67
N GLU A 28 -0.48 7.96 -13.86
CA GLU A 28 -1.69 7.87 -14.66
C GLU A 28 -2.54 6.70 -14.17
N ILE A 29 -3.84 6.90 -14.09
CA ILE A 29 -4.79 5.89 -13.65
C ILE A 29 -5.52 5.36 -14.89
N PHE A 30 -5.53 4.04 -15.07
CA PHE A 30 -6.31 3.36 -16.09
C PHE A 30 -7.33 2.44 -15.41
N ASN A 31 -8.57 2.45 -15.89
CA ASN A 31 -9.58 1.54 -15.36
C ASN A 31 -9.30 0.10 -15.84
N GLY A 32 -10.05 -0.88 -15.34
CA GLY A 32 -9.96 -2.28 -15.78
C GLY A 32 -10.27 -2.56 -17.26
N LYS A 33 -10.59 -1.53 -18.06
CA LYS A 33 -10.72 -1.61 -19.53
C LYS A 33 -9.52 -1.00 -20.27
N GLY A 34 -8.52 -0.50 -19.56
CA GLY A 34 -7.37 0.21 -20.11
C GLY A 34 -7.69 1.65 -20.54
N GLU A 35 -8.82 2.21 -20.12
CA GLU A 35 -9.19 3.59 -20.43
C GLU A 35 -8.63 4.52 -19.36
N LYS A 36 -7.99 5.60 -19.80
CA LYS A 36 -7.42 6.60 -18.90
C LYS A 36 -8.51 7.29 -18.10
N VAL A 37 -8.46 7.18 -16.78
CA VAL A 37 -9.37 7.85 -15.86
C VAL A 37 -8.92 9.31 -15.73
N CYS A 38 -9.69 10.22 -16.33
CA CYS A 38 -9.35 11.64 -16.34
C CYS A 38 -9.72 12.31 -15.01
N MET A 39 -8.75 12.46 -14.09
CA MET A 39 -8.91 13.28 -12.88
C MET A 39 -8.82 14.79 -13.17
N ARG A 40 -9.61 15.30 -14.11
CA ARG A 40 -9.65 16.74 -14.45
C ARG A 40 -10.19 17.65 -13.34
N CYS A 41 -10.53 17.09 -12.18
CA CYS A 41 -11.03 17.83 -11.02
C CYS A 41 -10.12 17.51 -9.83
N SER A 42 -9.16 18.37 -9.50
CA SER A 42 -8.55 18.64 -8.16
C SER A 42 -8.21 17.50 -7.18
N VAL A 43 -8.39 16.24 -7.56
CA VAL A 43 -8.27 15.04 -6.74
C VAL A 43 -6.88 14.51 -7.03
N LYS A 44 -6.02 14.55 -6.01
CA LYS A 44 -4.70 13.91 -6.11
C LYS A 44 -4.92 12.41 -6.39
N PRO A 45 -4.07 11.71 -7.18
CA PRO A 45 -4.21 10.28 -7.54
C PRO A 45 -4.16 9.29 -6.37
N PHE A 46 -4.33 9.82 -5.16
CA PHE A 46 -3.95 9.29 -3.88
C PHE A 46 -4.88 9.82 -2.78
N GLN A 47 -5.93 10.57 -3.13
CA GLN A 47 -6.96 10.96 -2.18
C GLN A 47 -7.74 9.71 -1.73
N HIS A 48 -7.80 9.50 -0.42
CA HIS A 48 -8.52 8.37 0.18
C HIS A 48 -9.97 8.30 -0.31
N GLY A 49 -10.42 7.09 -0.64
CA GLY A 49 -11.85 6.79 -0.89
C GLY A 49 -12.33 6.89 -2.33
N TYR A 50 -11.47 7.20 -3.31
CA TYR A 50 -11.87 7.34 -4.73
C TYR A 50 -11.20 6.35 -5.69
N HIS A 51 -10.37 5.43 -5.18
CA HIS A 51 -9.65 4.47 -6.02
C HIS A 51 -10.35 3.10 -5.98
N ASP A 52 -10.42 2.44 -7.13
CA ASP A 52 -10.78 1.02 -7.22
C ASP A 52 -9.50 0.17 -7.21
N ILE A 53 -9.54 -1.01 -6.61
CA ILE A 53 -8.40 -1.94 -6.61
C ILE A 53 -8.10 -2.44 -8.03
N GLU A 54 -9.10 -2.43 -8.90
CA GLU A 54 -8.98 -2.78 -10.32
C GLU A 54 -8.27 -1.68 -11.14
N ASP A 55 -8.15 -0.47 -10.60
CA ASP A 55 -7.49 0.63 -11.29
C ASP A 55 -5.97 0.41 -11.32
N GLU A 56 -5.40 0.59 -12.50
CA GLU A 56 -3.98 0.49 -12.77
C GLU A 56 -3.31 1.84 -12.56
N LEU A 57 -2.41 1.92 -11.58
CA LEU A 57 -1.53 3.05 -11.36
C LEU A 57 -0.24 2.83 -12.16
N VAL A 58 -0.05 3.62 -13.22
CA VAL A 58 1.10 3.52 -14.12
C VAL A 58 1.85 4.84 -14.11
N PHE A 59 3.13 4.80 -13.78
CA PHE A 59 3.96 6.00 -13.78
C PHE A 59 4.72 6.11 -15.10
N GLN A 60 4.75 7.29 -15.70
CA GLN A 60 5.30 7.49 -17.05
C GLN A 60 6.81 7.22 -17.08
N SER A 61 7.52 7.51 -16.00
CA SER A 61 8.97 7.27 -15.97
C SER A 61 9.32 5.78 -15.85
N ASN A 62 8.38 4.89 -15.50
CA ASN A 62 8.57 3.43 -15.36
C ASN A 62 7.31 2.65 -15.79
N PRO A 63 6.93 2.67 -17.09
CA PRO A 63 5.67 2.09 -17.57
C PRO A 63 5.64 0.55 -17.51
N CYS A 64 6.79 -0.09 -17.28
CA CYS A 64 6.88 -1.54 -17.08
C CYS A 64 6.28 -2.01 -15.75
N PHE A 65 6.06 -1.09 -14.80
CA PHE A 65 5.44 -1.38 -13.51
C PHE A 65 4.02 -0.86 -13.47
N VAL A 66 3.12 -1.73 -13.05
CA VAL A 66 1.71 -1.40 -12.82
C VAL A 66 1.40 -1.70 -11.37
N PHE A 67 0.82 -0.73 -10.68
CA PHE A 67 0.48 -0.86 -9.27
C PHE A 67 -1.03 -0.87 -9.08
N HIS A 68 -1.50 -1.67 -8.13
CA HIS A 68 -2.88 -1.67 -7.65
C HIS A 68 -2.84 -1.29 -6.16
N ASP A 69 -3.71 -0.37 -5.73
CA ASP A 69 -3.84 0.01 -4.31
C ASP A 69 -5.08 -0.65 -3.70
N SER A 70 -4.92 -1.35 -2.57
CA SER A 70 -6.04 -1.97 -1.87
C SER A 70 -6.99 -0.98 -1.17
N CYS A 71 -6.71 0.33 -1.24
CA CYS A 71 -7.50 1.43 -0.65
C CYS A 71 -7.62 1.41 0.88
N GLY A 72 -6.88 0.55 1.57
CA GLY A 72 -7.10 0.30 2.99
C GLY A 72 -8.25 -0.66 3.22
N PHE A 73 -8.03 -1.63 4.11
CA PHE A 73 -9.09 -2.43 4.70
C PHE A 73 -8.89 -2.44 6.21
N GLU A 74 -10.00 -2.43 6.95
CA GLU A 74 -10.02 -2.55 8.40
C GLU A 74 -10.89 -3.75 8.77
N ALA A 75 -10.61 -4.39 9.92
CA ALA A 75 -11.34 -5.56 10.38
C ALA A 75 -12.87 -5.35 10.47
N ALA A 76 -13.32 -4.11 10.67
CA ALA A 76 -14.75 -3.77 10.73
C ALA A 76 -15.41 -3.63 9.34
N ASN A 77 -14.64 -3.55 8.25
CA ASN A 77 -15.16 -3.35 6.90
C ASN A 77 -14.93 -4.61 6.03
N ALA A 78 -15.80 -5.60 6.22
CA ALA A 78 -15.74 -6.87 5.49
C ALA A 78 -15.77 -6.68 3.96
N VAL A 79 -16.52 -5.68 3.47
CA VAL A 79 -16.66 -5.42 2.02
C VAL A 79 -15.32 -5.09 1.37
N GLN A 80 -14.49 -4.26 2.01
CA GLN A 80 -13.16 -3.93 1.48
C GLN A 80 -12.24 -5.15 1.45
N PHE A 81 -12.28 -5.95 2.52
CA PHE A 81 -11.50 -7.18 2.59
C PHE A 81 -11.92 -8.18 1.51
N ASP A 82 -13.22 -8.40 1.32
CA ASP A 82 -13.74 -9.36 0.34
C ASP A 82 -13.40 -8.93 -1.09
N LYS A 83 -13.47 -7.63 -1.39
CA LYS A 83 -13.00 -7.08 -2.68
C LYS A 83 -11.52 -7.35 -2.91
N MET A 84 -10.67 -7.05 -1.92
CA MET A 84 -9.24 -7.30 -2.00
C MET A 84 -8.92 -8.79 -2.15
N LYS A 85 -9.57 -9.65 -1.37
CA LYS A 85 -9.40 -11.10 -1.44
C LYS A 85 -9.81 -11.63 -2.81
N LYS A 86 -10.95 -11.18 -3.34
CA LYS A 86 -11.40 -11.53 -4.69
C LYS A 86 -10.38 -11.11 -5.75
N PHE A 87 -9.88 -9.88 -5.68
CA PHE A 87 -8.85 -9.38 -6.59
C PHE A 87 -7.59 -10.26 -6.55
N VAL A 88 -7.08 -10.57 -5.36
CA VAL A 88 -5.91 -11.46 -5.21
C VAL A 88 -6.17 -12.82 -5.82
N MET A 89 -7.32 -13.44 -5.56
CA MET A 89 -7.65 -14.76 -6.09
C MET A 89 -7.77 -14.78 -7.62
N ASP A 90 -8.44 -13.78 -8.19
CA ASP A 90 -8.68 -13.66 -9.63
C ASP A 90 -7.35 -13.39 -10.37
N HIS A 91 -6.51 -12.49 -9.82
CA HIS A 91 -5.26 -12.09 -10.46
C HIS A 91 -4.07 -13.00 -10.13
N ALA A 92 -4.07 -13.77 -9.04
CA ALA A 92 -3.00 -14.74 -8.75
C ALA A 92 -3.02 -15.93 -9.72
N LYS A 93 -4.23 -16.32 -10.17
CA LYS A 93 -4.48 -17.49 -11.03
C LYS A 93 -4.82 -17.11 -12.48
N ALA A 94 -4.74 -15.82 -12.83
CA ALA A 94 -4.99 -15.33 -14.18
C ALA A 94 -4.17 -16.10 -15.23
N LEU A 95 -4.82 -16.49 -16.32
CA LEU A 95 -4.20 -17.26 -17.41
C LEU A 95 -3.21 -16.41 -18.20
N LYS A 96 -3.53 -15.13 -18.42
CA LYS A 96 -2.63 -14.21 -19.11
C LYS A 96 -1.66 -13.58 -18.11
N LEU A 97 -0.39 -13.52 -18.51
CA LEU A 97 0.68 -12.98 -17.68
C LEU A 97 0.52 -11.48 -17.43
N ASP A 98 -0.02 -10.76 -18.40
CA ASP A 98 -0.30 -9.33 -18.33
C ASP A 98 -1.55 -9.00 -17.50
N GLU A 99 -2.32 -9.98 -17.04
CA GLU A 99 -3.41 -9.81 -16.06
C GLU A 99 -2.98 -10.27 -14.66
N ARG A 100 -1.87 -11.00 -14.54
CA ARG A 100 -1.43 -11.62 -13.29
C ARG A 100 -0.72 -10.64 -12.36
N ILE A 101 -1.04 -10.65 -11.07
CA ILE A 101 -0.20 -9.97 -10.06
C ILE A 101 1.08 -10.77 -9.80
N HIS A 102 2.21 -10.08 -9.78
CA HIS A 102 3.54 -10.69 -9.71
C HIS A 102 4.13 -10.65 -8.30
N ALA A 103 3.71 -9.68 -7.48
CA ALA A 103 4.07 -9.57 -6.07
C ALA A 103 2.99 -8.82 -5.30
N ILE A 104 2.92 -9.08 -3.99
CA ILE A 104 2.10 -8.33 -3.05
C ILE A 104 3.04 -7.60 -2.10
N TRP A 105 2.91 -6.28 -2.00
CA TRP A 105 3.60 -5.47 -1.00
C TRP A 105 2.63 -5.20 0.15
N PHE A 106 2.91 -5.77 1.31
CA PHE A 106 2.05 -5.68 2.47
C PHE A 106 2.62 -4.66 3.48
N CYS A 107 2.02 -3.48 3.52
CA CYS A 107 2.44 -2.37 4.37
C CYS A 107 1.90 -2.50 5.80
N ILE A 108 2.81 -2.58 6.77
CA ILE A 108 2.52 -2.51 8.21
C ILE A 108 3.20 -1.26 8.76
N PRO A 109 2.47 -0.23 9.22
CA PRO A 109 3.09 0.92 9.84
C PRO A 109 3.63 0.57 11.23
N TRP A 110 4.81 1.11 11.52
CA TRP A 110 5.55 0.90 12.75
C TRP A 110 4.93 1.58 13.97
N THR A 111 4.14 2.64 13.77
CA THR A 111 3.44 3.42 14.80
C THR A 111 2.53 2.61 15.73
N ASP A 112 2.33 1.32 15.46
CA ASP A 112 1.45 0.42 16.20
C ASP A 112 2.27 -0.70 16.88
N ASN A 113 3.45 -0.36 17.42
CA ASN A 113 4.37 -1.32 18.03
C ASN A 113 3.72 -2.25 19.08
N GLU A 114 2.71 -1.79 19.81
CA GLU A 114 1.97 -2.61 20.78
C GLU A 114 1.05 -3.66 20.13
N ARG A 115 0.67 -3.50 18.86
CA ARG A 115 -0.19 -4.41 18.08
C ARG A 115 0.26 -4.49 16.62
N MET A 116 1.53 -4.84 16.42
CA MET A 116 2.17 -4.90 15.10
C MET A 116 1.40 -5.80 14.11
N VAL A 117 0.67 -6.81 14.61
CA VAL A 117 -0.29 -7.61 13.86
C VAL A 117 -1.69 -7.36 14.44
N THR A 118 -2.50 -6.54 13.79
CA THR A 118 -3.91 -6.35 14.15
C THR A 118 -4.77 -7.48 13.59
N ALA A 119 -6.04 -7.52 13.99
CA ALA A 119 -7.01 -8.46 13.44
C ALA A 119 -7.13 -8.37 11.91
N SER A 120 -6.88 -7.18 11.32
CA SER A 120 -6.90 -7.00 9.86
C SER A 120 -5.75 -7.75 9.18
N GLU A 121 -4.53 -7.62 9.71
CA GLU A 121 -3.36 -8.35 9.18
C GLU A 121 -3.52 -9.86 9.37
N MET A 122 -3.96 -10.33 10.54
CA MET A 122 -4.24 -11.77 10.77
C MET A 122 -5.25 -12.28 9.75
N LYS A 123 -6.35 -11.56 9.55
CA LYS A 123 -7.39 -11.95 8.59
C LYS A 123 -6.84 -12.12 7.17
N PHE A 124 -5.91 -11.27 6.73
CA PHE A 124 -5.27 -11.43 5.44
C PHE A 124 -4.45 -12.72 5.36
N PHE A 125 -3.56 -12.95 6.32
CA PHE A 125 -2.67 -14.12 6.29
C PHE A 125 -3.40 -15.44 6.54
N ASP A 126 -4.50 -15.43 7.29
CA ASP A 126 -5.30 -16.62 7.59
C ASP A 126 -6.29 -16.95 6.47
N GLU A 127 -6.90 -15.93 5.84
CA GLU A 127 -8.03 -16.14 4.93
C GLU A 127 -7.73 -15.87 3.45
N CYS A 128 -6.63 -15.21 3.10
CA CYS A 128 -6.32 -14.83 1.71
C CYS A 128 -5.32 -15.80 1.06
N ASP A 129 -5.82 -16.65 0.14
CA ASP A 129 -4.96 -17.50 -0.69
C ASP A 129 -4.28 -16.69 -1.80
N THR A 130 -2.99 -16.40 -1.60
CA THR A 130 -2.15 -15.68 -2.57
C THR A 130 -1.57 -16.60 -3.65
N GLY A 131 -1.81 -17.92 -3.58
CA GLY A 131 -1.26 -18.90 -4.50
C GLY A 131 0.26 -18.91 -4.50
N HIS A 132 0.87 -18.62 -5.65
CA HIS A 132 2.33 -18.53 -5.81
C HIS A 132 2.85 -17.09 -5.81
N VAL A 133 1.98 -16.11 -5.55
CA VAL A 133 2.35 -14.70 -5.55
C VAL A 133 3.06 -14.37 -4.24
N PRO A 134 4.34 -13.96 -4.27
CA PRO A 134 5.07 -13.67 -3.04
C PRO A 134 4.50 -12.44 -2.32
N VAL A 135 4.34 -12.55 -1.01
CA VAL A 135 4.00 -11.44 -0.11
C VAL A 135 5.28 -10.89 0.53
N ILE A 136 5.57 -9.62 0.27
CA ILE A 136 6.71 -8.89 0.83
C ILE A 136 6.17 -7.92 1.87
N VAL A 137 6.50 -8.14 3.14
CA VAL A 137 6.09 -7.24 4.21
C VAL A 137 7.00 -6.01 4.23
N LEU A 138 6.40 -4.83 4.19
CA LEU A 138 7.06 -3.53 4.25
C LEU A 138 6.69 -2.86 5.57
N LEU A 139 7.69 -2.65 6.43
CA LEU A 139 7.52 -1.83 7.62
C LEU A 139 7.58 -0.36 7.22
N THR A 140 6.51 0.38 7.49
CA THR A 140 6.35 1.77 7.07
C THR A 140 6.33 2.69 8.29
N LYS A 141 6.42 4.01 8.10
CA LYS A 141 6.37 5.00 9.18
C LYS A 141 7.38 4.78 10.31
N THR A 142 8.59 4.34 9.95
CA THR A 142 9.67 4.08 10.91
C THR A 142 10.25 5.36 11.51
N ASP A 143 9.94 6.53 10.94
CA ASP A 143 10.23 7.85 11.51
C ASP A 143 9.63 8.04 12.92
N ALA A 144 8.60 7.28 13.28
CA ALA A 144 8.10 7.23 14.65
C ALA A 144 9.14 6.73 15.67
N LEU A 145 10.08 5.87 15.27
CA LEU A 145 11.19 5.44 16.16
C LEU A 145 12.12 6.59 16.53
N GLU A 146 12.40 7.47 15.56
CA GLU A 146 13.26 8.61 15.80
C GLU A 146 12.57 9.59 16.76
N LEU A 147 11.26 9.76 16.65
CA LEU A 147 10.48 10.59 17.56
C LEU A 147 10.43 10.00 18.98
N GLU A 148 10.14 8.70 19.12
CA GLU A 148 10.15 8.02 20.43
C GLU A 148 11.53 8.14 21.11
N ALA A 149 12.61 7.92 20.35
CA ALA A 149 13.96 8.06 20.87
C ALA A 149 14.29 9.52 21.27
N LEU A 150 13.83 10.51 20.50
CA LEU A 150 14.00 11.93 20.84
C LEU A 150 13.22 12.31 22.11
N GLU A 151 11.97 11.86 22.24
CA GLU A 151 11.14 12.09 23.43
C GLU A 151 11.75 11.44 24.68
N GLU A 152 12.30 10.23 24.57
CA GLU A 152 13.04 9.58 25.66
C GLU A 152 14.29 10.37 26.07
N LEU A 153 15.03 10.93 25.11
CA LEU A 153 16.22 11.74 25.37
C LEU A 153 15.89 13.10 26.01
N GLU A 154 14.80 13.76 25.57
CA GLU A 154 14.30 14.99 26.18
C GLU A 154 13.77 14.75 27.61
N GLY A 155 13.09 13.62 27.84
CA GLY A 155 12.63 13.20 29.17
C GLY A 155 13.77 12.87 30.16
N GLN A 156 14.94 12.51 29.65
CA GLN A 156 16.16 12.26 30.44
C GLN A 156 16.97 13.55 30.72
N GLY A 157 16.53 14.71 30.22
CA GLY A 157 17.09 16.01 30.56
C GLY A 157 18.36 16.39 29.78
N SER A 158 18.61 15.78 28.62
CA SER A 158 19.71 16.23 27.75
C SER A 158 19.31 17.48 26.97
N SER A 159 19.75 18.66 27.43
CA SER A 159 19.75 19.87 26.62
C SER A 159 20.80 19.77 25.52
N VAL A 160 20.46 20.23 24.31
CA VAL A 160 21.27 20.21 23.07
C VAL A 160 22.54 21.12 23.14
N ASP A 161 22.92 21.61 24.31
CA ASP A 161 24.02 22.59 24.47
C ASP A 161 25.39 21.99 24.82
N ASP A 162 25.55 20.66 24.87
CA ASP A 162 26.85 20.01 25.14
C ASP A 162 27.39 19.22 23.92
N ALA A 163 27.52 19.90 22.77
CA ALA A 163 28.26 19.40 21.60
C ALA A 163 29.36 20.37 21.16
#